data_AF-A0A1Y4GZK8-F1
#
_entry.id   AF-A0A1Y4GZK8-F1
#
_cell.length_a   1.000
_cell.length_b   1.000
_cell.length_c   1.000
_cell.angle_alpha   90.00
_cell.angle_beta   90.00
_cell.angle_gamma   90.00
#
_symmetry.space_group_name_H-M   'P 1'
#
loop_
_entity.id
_entity.type
_entity.pdbx_description
1 polymer ?
#
loop_
_entity_poly.entity_id
_entity_poly.type
_entity_poly.pdbx_seq_one_letter_code
_entity_poly.pdbx_strand_id
1 'polypeptide(L)'
;MKETFFITGIDTNIGKSYATGWLAREWNRQGIKTITQKMIQTGNVGHSEDIDLHREIMGIPMTEEDRQHITFPIVYSYPASPHLAAEIDHQTIPIDRIGESTRILRDRYDVVLLEGAGGLMVPITRDYLTIDYVADQHLPVILVTSGRLGSINHTLLSIEALEKRAISLYGLVYNTYPKADELIDADTEAYLRDYLEKHHPESRFWVLPQIDLTR
;
A
#
# COMPACT_ATOMS: atom_id res chain seq x y z
N MET A 1 -14.65 -11.83 -9.70
CA MET A 1 -13.21 -12.14 -9.83
C MET A 1 -12.60 -11.71 -8.51
N LYS A 2 -11.87 -12.58 -7.82
CA LYS A 2 -11.36 -12.32 -6.46
C LYS A 2 -9.88 -11.93 -6.54
N GLU A 3 -9.58 -10.64 -6.50
CA GLU A 3 -8.23 -10.12 -6.69
C GLU A 3 -7.62 -9.57 -5.40
N THR A 4 -6.30 -9.52 -5.35
CA THR A 4 -5.56 -8.85 -4.28
C THR A 4 -4.45 -8.02 -4.89
N PHE A 5 -4.47 -6.72 -4.60
CA PHE A 5 -3.43 -5.80 -5.03
C PHE A 5 -2.57 -5.42 -3.84
N PHE A 6 -1.25 -5.44 -4.01
CA PHE A 6 -0.34 -4.96 -3.01
C PHE A 6 -0.12 -3.45 -3.17
N ILE A 7 -0.45 -2.66 -2.15
CA ILE A 7 -0.21 -1.22 -2.14
C ILE A 7 1.13 -0.94 -1.47
N THR A 8 2.04 -0.30 -2.19
CA THR A 8 3.33 0.13 -1.65
C THR A 8 3.67 1.53 -2.13
N GLY A 9 4.75 2.10 -1.62
CA GLY A 9 5.16 3.45 -1.93
C GLY A 9 6.62 3.52 -2.29
N ILE A 10 7.00 4.56 -3.02
CA ILE A 10 8.41 4.86 -3.31
C ILE A 10 9.20 5.27 -2.06
N ASP A 11 8.50 5.55 -0.95
CA ASP A 11 9.06 5.92 0.34
C ASP A 11 8.03 5.76 1.48
N THR A 12 8.47 5.97 2.71
CA THR A 12 7.63 6.19 3.89
C THR A 12 6.93 7.55 3.80
N ASN A 13 5.72 7.66 4.34
CA ASN A 13 4.90 8.89 4.33
C ASN A 13 4.56 9.49 2.94
N ILE A 14 4.67 8.70 1.87
CA ILE A 14 4.30 9.13 0.51
C ILE A 14 2.77 9.20 0.28
N GLY A 15 1.95 8.82 1.27
CA GLY A 15 0.49 8.81 1.16
C GLY A 15 -0.15 7.45 0.86
N LYS A 16 0.53 6.34 1.19
CA LYS A 16 -0.01 4.97 0.99
C LYS A 16 -1.40 4.78 1.62
N SER A 17 -1.55 5.07 2.91
CA SER A 17 -2.81 4.89 3.63
C SER A 17 -3.95 5.70 3.00
N TYR A 18 -3.65 6.91 2.51
CA TYR A 18 -4.61 7.72 1.77
C TYR A 18 -5.00 7.09 0.43
N ALA A 19 -4.00 6.66 -0.36
CA ALA A 19 -4.23 5.98 -1.63
C ALA A 19 -5.05 4.69 -1.44
N THR A 20 -4.73 3.88 -0.43
CA THR A 20 -5.40 2.61 -0.12
C THR A 20 -6.87 2.85 0.25
N GLY A 21 -7.16 3.74 1.19
CA GLY A 21 -8.53 4.08 1.57
C GLY A 21 -9.32 4.70 0.43
N TRP A 22 -8.69 5.59 -0.35
CA TRP A 22 -9.32 6.27 -1.47
C TRP A 22 -9.69 5.31 -2.61
N LEU A 23 -8.75 4.46 -3.04
CA LEU A 23 -9.02 3.44 -4.06
C LEU A 23 -10.14 2.50 -3.63
N ALA A 24 -10.13 2.04 -2.38
CA ALA A 24 -11.19 1.19 -1.84
C ALA A 24 -12.55 1.90 -1.87
N ARG A 25 -12.60 3.20 -1.52
CA ARG A 25 -13.83 4.00 -1.63
C ARG A 25 -14.33 4.08 -3.07
N GLU A 26 -13.46 4.43 -4.01
CA GLU A 26 -13.86 4.62 -5.40
C GLU A 26 -14.30 3.31 -6.06
N TRP A 27 -13.66 2.18 -5.75
CA TRP A 27 -14.10 0.87 -6.23
C TRP A 27 -15.40 0.41 -5.58
N ASN A 28 -15.61 0.67 -4.28
CA ASN A 28 -16.90 0.41 -3.64
C ASN A 28 -18.03 1.23 -4.28
N ARG A 29 -17.78 2.51 -4.63
CA ARG A 29 -18.74 3.35 -5.37
C ARG A 29 -19.06 2.82 -6.77
N GLN A 30 -18.15 2.07 -7.36
CA GLN A 30 -18.34 1.37 -8.64
C GLN A 30 -19.00 -0.01 -8.48
N GLY A 31 -19.41 -0.38 -7.25
CA GLY A 31 -20.07 -1.65 -6.96
C GLY A 31 -19.11 -2.84 -6.80
N ILE A 32 -17.79 -2.61 -6.74
CA ILE A 32 -16.78 -3.65 -6.50
C ILE A 32 -16.60 -3.77 -4.99
N LYS A 33 -16.97 -4.92 -4.41
CA LYS A 33 -16.91 -5.12 -2.96
C LYS A 33 -15.45 -5.19 -2.50
N THR A 34 -14.92 -4.07 -2.01
CA THR A 34 -13.49 -3.87 -1.72
C THR A 34 -13.24 -3.67 -0.23
N ILE A 35 -12.23 -4.36 0.31
CA ILE A 35 -11.73 -4.18 1.67
C ILE A 35 -10.23 -3.85 1.66
N THR A 36 -9.74 -3.23 2.72
CA THR A 36 -8.31 -2.93 2.93
C THR A 36 -7.75 -3.77 4.07
N GLN A 37 -6.51 -4.22 3.91
CA GLN A 37 -5.73 -4.96 4.90
C GLN A 37 -4.37 -4.27 5.05
N LYS A 38 -3.89 -4.07 6.27
CA LYS A 38 -2.53 -3.65 6.57
C LYS A 38 -1.70 -4.89 6.89
N MET A 39 -0.62 -5.15 6.13
CA MET A 39 0.16 -6.37 6.32
C MET A 39 0.79 -6.45 7.71
N ILE A 40 1.38 -5.35 8.17
CA ILE A 40 2.08 -5.19 9.45
C ILE A 40 1.93 -3.72 9.86
N GLN A 41 1.37 -3.47 11.04
CA GLN A 41 1.37 -2.17 11.70
C GLN A 41 2.57 -2.07 12.65
N THR A 42 3.23 -0.93 12.68
CA THR A 42 4.31 -0.62 13.63
C THR A 42 4.01 0.73 14.28
N GLY A 43 4.37 0.91 15.56
CA GLY A 43 4.10 2.14 16.28
C GLY A 43 2.77 2.18 17.05
N ASN A 44 2.06 1.06 17.15
CA ASN A 44 0.75 0.97 17.80
C ASN A 44 0.68 -0.23 18.75
N VAL A 45 -0.31 -0.25 19.64
CA VAL A 45 -0.60 -1.38 20.53
C VAL A 45 -2.05 -1.79 20.38
N GLY A 46 -2.28 -3.01 19.90
CA GLY A 46 -3.62 -3.61 19.81
C GLY A 46 -4.58 -2.98 18.79
N HIS A 47 -4.13 -2.03 17.98
CA HIS A 47 -4.92 -1.38 16.92
C HIS A 47 -4.02 -0.97 15.75
N SER A 48 -4.62 -0.58 14.63
CA SER A 48 -3.92 -0.05 13.46
C SER A 48 -4.52 1.29 13.05
N GLU A 49 -3.75 2.36 13.28
CA GLU A 49 -4.14 3.71 12.85
C GLU A 49 -4.29 3.82 11.32
N ASP A 50 -3.54 3.01 10.55
CA ASP A 50 -3.70 2.95 9.10
C ASP A 50 -5.06 2.37 8.71
N ILE A 51 -5.53 1.31 9.40
CA ILE A 51 -6.89 0.78 9.18
C ILE A 51 -7.95 1.77 9.64
N ASP A 52 -7.76 2.46 10.77
CA ASP A 52 -8.66 3.53 11.23
C ASP A 52 -8.82 4.60 10.14
N LEU A 53 -7.71 5.07 9.60
CA LEU A 53 -7.66 6.03 8.50
C LEU A 53 -8.33 5.49 7.22
N HIS A 54 -8.11 4.21 6.88
CA HIS A 54 -8.78 3.60 5.73
C HIS A 54 -10.29 3.64 5.87
N ARG A 55 -10.83 3.29 7.04
CA ARG A 55 -12.29 3.26 7.29
C ARG A 55 -12.88 4.66 7.23
N GLU A 56 -12.18 5.64 7.80
CA GLU A 56 -12.55 7.06 7.72
C GLU A 56 -12.63 7.54 6.27
N ILE A 57 -11.58 7.31 5.47
CA ILE A 57 -11.54 7.70 4.06
C ILE A 57 -12.62 6.98 3.25
N MET A 58 -12.83 5.68 3.52
CA MET A 58 -13.88 4.88 2.87
C MET A 58 -15.29 5.33 3.24
N GLY A 59 -15.45 6.06 4.35
CA GLY A 59 -16.75 6.47 4.87
C GLY A 59 -17.59 5.31 5.42
N ILE A 60 -16.93 4.29 5.97
CA ILE A 60 -17.59 3.12 6.57
C ILE A 60 -17.18 2.94 8.03
N PRO A 61 -18.03 2.36 8.89
CA PRO A 61 -17.64 2.02 10.25
C PRO A 61 -16.64 0.86 10.27
N MET A 62 -16.05 0.63 11.44
CA MET A 62 -15.27 -0.57 11.71
C MET A 62 -16.09 -1.84 11.41
N THR A 63 -15.48 -2.72 10.63
CA THR A 63 -16.04 -4.00 10.21
C THR A 63 -15.84 -5.07 11.27
N GLU A 64 -16.46 -6.23 11.10
CA GLU A 64 -16.22 -7.35 12.00
C GLU A 64 -14.80 -7.92 11.82
N GLU A 65 -14.29 -7.90 10.60
CA GLU A 65 -12.92 -8.28 10.25
C GLU A 65 -11.89 -7.39 10.97
N ASP A 66 -12.18 -6.09 11.13
CA ASP A 66 -11.33 -5.18 11.90
C ASP A 66 -11.33 -5.56 13.39
N ARG A 67 -12.50 -5.83 13.98
CA ARG A 67 -12.61 -6.25 15.40
C ARG A 67 -11.94 -7.59 15.68
N GLN A 68 -11.88 -8.46 14.68
CA GLN A 68 -11.20 -9.76 14.74
C GLN A 68 -9.70 -9.65 14.40
N HIS A 69 -9.18 -8.45 14.16
CA HIS A 69 -7.80 -8.15 13.76
C HIS A 69 -7.39 -8.84 12.44
N ILE A 70 -8.35 -9.23 11.60
CA ILE A 70 -8.08 -9.89 10.31
C ILE A 70 -7.47 -8.88 9.33
N THR A 71 -7.94 -7.63 9.34
CA THR A 71 -7.44 -6.58 8.47
C THR A 71 -6.11 -5.99 8.91
N PHE A 72 -5.62 -6.30 10.12
CA PHE A 72 -4.30 -5.90 10.63
C PHE A 72 -3.71 -7.01 11.53
N PRO A 73 -3.35 -8.18 10.98
CA PRO A 73 -3.05 -9.37 11.77
C PRO A 73 -1.77 -9.29 12.61
N ILE A 74 -0.93 -8.29 12.36
CA ILE A 74 0.37 -8.11 13.02
C ILE A 74 0.51 -6.63 13.40
N VAL A 75 0.75 -6.38 14.69
CA VAL A 75 0.93 -5.04 15.26
C VAL A 75 2.13 -5.07 16.20
N TYR A 76 3.09 -4.17 16.00
CA TYR A 76 4.27 -3.98 16.85
C TYR A 76 4.32 -2.57 17.44
N SER A 77 4.87 -2.46 18.64
CA SER A 77 4.79 -1.25 19.47
C SER A 77 5.66 -0.11 18.99
N TYR A 78 6.83 -0.42 18.41
CA TYR A 78 7.83 0.59 18.08
C TYR A 78 7.71 1.07 16.62
N PRO A 79 7.74 2.38 16.33
CA PRO A 79 7.60 2.93 14.98
C PRO A 79 8.90 2.80 14.17
N ALA A 80 9.23 1.57 13.77
CA ALA A 80 10.38 1.25 12.93
C ALA A 80 9.99 0.27 11.83
N SER A 81 10.94 -0.07 10.94
CA SER A 81 10.76 -1.17 9.99
C SER A 81 10.33 -2.47 10.71
N PRO A 82 9.50 -3.33 10.08
CA PRO A 82 8.94 -4.51 10.73
C PRO A 82 9.94 -5.40 11.48
N HIS A 83 11.09 -5.73 10.87
CA HIS A 83 12.08 -6.59 11.52
C HIS A 83 12.56 -6.02 12.87
N LEU A 84 12.87 -4.73 12.92
CA LEU A 84 13.36 -4.06 14.12
C LEU A 84 12.25 -3.91 15.16
N ALA A 85 11.03 -3.58 14.74
CA ALA A 85 9.89 -3.47 15.65
C ALA A 85 9.57 -4.82 16.32
N ALA A 86 9.64 -5.92 15.57
CA ALA A 86 9.48 -7.27 16.10
C ALA A 86 10.60 -7.65 17.08
N GLU A 87 11.86 -7.32 16.77
CA GLU A 87 13.01 -7.57 17.65
C GLU A 87 12.91 -6.81 18.98
N ILE A 88 12.47 -5.55 18.93
CA ILE A 88 12.22 -4.72 20.12
C ILE A 88 11.11 -5.32 20.98
N ASP A 89 10.03 -5.81 20.36
CA ASP A 89 8.93 -6.47 21.05
C ASP A 89 9.28 -7.91 21.48
N HIS A 90 10.50 -8.39 21.19
CA HIS A 90 10.97 -9.75 21.43
C HIS A 90 10.09 -10.83 20.78
N GLN A 91 9.61 -10.56 19.58
CA GLN A 91 8.74 -11.45 18.81
C GLN A 91 9.37 -11.83 17.47
N THR A 92 8.94 -12.98 16.94
CA THR A 92 9.17 -13.35 15.53
C THR A 92 7.95 -12.97 14.72
N ILE A 93 8.15 -12.47 13.50
CA ILE A 93 7.04 -12.11 12.60
C ILE A 93 6.38 -13.38 12.03
N PRO A 94 5.10 -13.65 12.33
CA PRO A 94 4.39 -14.80 11.77
C PRO A 94 3.88 -14.46 10.36
N ILE A 95 4.77 -14.43 9.37
CA ILE A 95 4.47 -13.98 7.98
C ILE A 95 3.25 -14.70 7.40
N ASP A 96 3.08 -16.00 7.67
CA ASP A 96 1.94 -16.80 7.18
C ASP A 96 0.58 -16.24 7.58
N ARG A 97 0.49 -15.55 8.73
CA ARG A 97 -0.76 -14.93 9.19
C ARG A 97 -1.24 -13.83 8.24
N ILE A 98 -0.33 -13.15 7.55
CA ILE A 98 -0.69 -12.11 6.56
C ILE A 98 -1.52 -12.75 5.45
N GLY A 99 -1.03 -13.86 4.88
CA GLY A 99 -1.69 -14.60 3.81
C GLY A 99 -2.94 -15.34 4.26
N GLU A 100 -2.98 -15.87 5.49
CA GLU A 100 -4.20 -16.42 6.10
C GLU A 100 -5.32 -15.37 6.18
N SER A 101 -5.02 -14.19 6.74
CA SER A 101 -5.96 -13.07 6.77
C SER A 101 -6.42 -12.66 5.38
N THR A 102 -5.49 -12.54 4.42
CA THR A 102 -5.83 -12.20 3.03
C THR A 102 -6.79 -13.23 2.42
N ARG A 103 -6.58 -14.53 2.65
CA ARG A 103 -7.50 -15.57 2.16
C ARG A 103 -8.90 -15.44 2.76
N ILE A 104 -9.01 -15.20 4.07
CA ILE A 104 -10.31 -15.00 4.73
C ILE A 104 -11.03 -13.78 4.14
N LEU A 105 -10.30 -12.69 3.86
CA LEU A 105 -10.87 -11.49 3.23
C LEU A 105 -11.30 -11.75 1.78
N ARG A 106 -10.47 -12.43 0.99
CA ARG A 106 -10.83 -12.83 -0.38
C ARG A 106 -12.07 -13.72 -0.41
N ASP A 107 -12.38 -14.46 0.65
CA ASP A 107 -13.61 -15.25 0.70
C ASP A 107 -14.88 -14.39 0.74
N ARG A 108 -14.77 -13.17 1.30
CA ARG A 108 -15.90 -12.27 1.57
C ARG A 108 -15.97 -11.05 0.64
N TYR A 109 -14.87 -10.68 0.00
CA TYR A 109 -14.73 -9.47 -0.82
C TYR A 109 -14.25 -9.81 -2.23
N ASP A 110 -14.61 -8.99 -3.21
CA ASP A 110 -14.14 -9.13 -4.59
C ASP A 110 -12.69 -8.66 -4.74
N VAL A 111 -12.31 -7.64 -3.98
CA VAL A 111 -10.96 -7.09 -4.00
C VAL A 111 -10.44 -6.85 -2.59
N VAL A 112 -9.20 -7.25 -2.35
CA VAL A 112 -8.43 -6.89 -1.16
C VAL A 112 -7.29 -5.96 -1.56
N LEU A 113 -7.23 -4.78 -0.95
CA LEU A 113 -6.06 -3.90 -1.02
C LEU A 113 -5.15 -4.19 0.17
N LEU A 114 -4.05 -4.91 -0.07
CA LEU A 114 -3.07 -5.26 0.95
C LEU A 114 -1.98 -4.19 1.00
N GLU A 115 -2.06 -3.30 1.98
CA GLU A 115 -1.08 -2.25 2.19
C GLU A 115 0.18 -2.75 2.90
N GLY A 116 1.33 -2.38 2.33
CA GLY A 116 2.66 -2.62 2.87
C GLY A 116 3.08 -1.69 4.02
N ALA A 117 4.15 -2.08 4.71
CA ALA A 117 4.85 -1.23 5.67
C ALA A 117 6.09 -0.60 5.00
N GLY A 118 6.08 0.72 4.78
CA GLY A 118 7.18 1.43 4.11
C GLY A 118 7.21 1.22 2.59
N GLY A 119 8.38 0.94 2.02
CA GLY A 119 8.59 0.70 0.58
C GLY A 119 8.94 -0.76 0.25
N LEU A 120 9.13 -1.06 -1.04
CA LEU A 120 9.38 -2.41 -1.55
C LEU A 120 10.57 -3.14 -0.89
N MET A 121 11.66 -2.42 -0.65
CA MET A 121 12.90 -3.00 -0.12
C MET A 121 12.97 -2.97 1.41
N VAL A 122 11.86 -2.68 2.10
CA VAL A 122 11.83 -2.69 3.56
C VAL A 122 11.91 -4.14 4.08
N PRO A 123 12.79 -4.43 5.04
CA PRO A 123 12.89 -5.76 5.64
C PRO A 123 11.67 -6.11 6.50
N ILE A 124 11.03 -7.23 6.18
CA ILE A 124 10.11 -7.93 7.07
C ILE A 124 10.92 -8.66 8.13
N THR A 125 11.93 -9.42 7.71
CA THR A 125 12.95 -10.02 8.58
C THR A 125 14.34 -9.62 8.09
N ARG A 126 15.40 -10.09 8.75
CA ARG A 126 16.78 -9.82 8.32
C ARG A 126 17.13 -10.41 6.95
N ASP A 127 16.42 -11.46 6.54
CA ASP A 127 16.70 -12.21 5.30
C ASP A 127 15.52 -12.19 4.32
N TYR A 128 14.49 -11.38 4.58
CA TYR A 128 13.27 -11.37 3.78
C TYR A 128 12.68 -9.96 3.68
N LEU A 129 12.58 -9.45 2.45
CA LEU A 129 12.07 -8.12 2.16
C LEU A 129 10.58 -8.14 1.80
N THR A 130 9.92 -6.98 1.92
CA THR A 130 8.53 -6.80 1.50
C THR A 130 8.31 -7.23 0.04
N ILE A 131 9.23 -6.87 -0.86
CA ILE A 131 9.13 -7.26 -2.28
C ILE A 131 9.25 -8.77 -2.51
N ASP A 132 9.93 -9.50 -1.62
CA ASP A 132 10.03 -10.96 -1.71
C ASP A 132 8.68 -11.60 -1.35
N TYR A 133 7.99 -11.07 -0.33
CA TYR A 133 6.60 -11.45 -0.03
C TYR A 133 5.66 -11.21 -1.22
N VAL A 134 5.76 -10.05 -1.87
CA VAL A 134 4.95 -9.73 -3.04
C VAL A 134 5.20 -10.71 -4.18
N ALA A 135 6.47 -11.07 -4.43
CA ALA A 135 6.85 -12.05 -5.45
C ALA A 135 6.31 -13.44 -5.12
N ASP A 136 6.51 -13.93 -3.89
CA ASP A 136 6.07 -15.27 -3.46
C ASP A 136 4.55 -15.42 -3.54
N GLN A 137 3.81 -14.35 -3.20
CA GLN A 137 2.35 -14.32 -3.28
C GLN A 137 1.82 -13.96 -4.67
N HIS A 138 2.70 -13.69 -5.65
CA HIS A 138 2.36 -13.30 -7.02
C HIS A 138 1.37 -12.13 -7.09
N LEU A 139 1.55 -11.13 -6.22
CA LEU A 139 0.60 -10.02 -6.09
C LEU A 139 0.92 -8.91 -7.11
N PRO A 140 -0.06 -8.49 -7.93
CA PRO A 140 0.09 -7.27 -8.71
C PRO A 140 0.21 -6.05 -7.78
N VAL A 141 1.10 -5.11 -8.14
CA VAL A 141 1.43 -3.94 -7.31
C VAL A 141 0.75 -2.68 -7.80
N ILE A 142 0.20 -1.91 -6.86
CA ILE A 142 -0.13 -0.51 -7.06
C ILE A 142 0.91 0.31 -6.30
N LEU A 143 1.69 1.10 -7.04
CA LEU A 143 2.76 1.92 -6.48
C LEU A 143 2.26 3.33 -6.21
N VAL A 144 2.59 3.89 -5.05
CA VAL A 144 2.25 5.26 -4.67
C VAL A 144 3.49 6.15 -4.78
N THR A 145 3.34 7.26 -5.50
CA THR A 145 4.37 8.28 -5.73
C THR A 145 3.84 9.68 -5.49
N SER A 146 4.67 10.72 -5.65
CA SER A 146 4.26 12.12 -5.57
C SER A 146 5.13 13.04 -6.44
N GLY A 147 4.85 14.34 -6.44
CA GLY A 147 5.63 15.34 -7.17
C GLY A 147 6.80 15.98 -6.42
N ARG A 148 7.24 15.41 -5.30
CA ARG A 148 8.44 15.93 -4.62
C ARG A 148 9.70 15.62 -5.43
N LEU A 149 10.71 16.48 -5.32
CA LEU A 149 12.02 16.26 -5.95
C LEU A 149 12.57 14.87 -5.57
N GLY A 150 13.06 14.12 -6.57
CA GLY A 150 13.57 12.75 -6.42
C GLY A 150 12.52 11.66 -6.66
N SER A 151 11.23 11.99 -6.76
CA SER A 151 10.18 10.98 -6.94
C SER A 151 10.27 10.25 -8.27
N ILE A 152 10.71 10.90 -9.35
CA ILE A 152 10.99 10.23 -10.63
C ILE A 152 11.98 9.08 -10.40
N ASN A 153 13.15 9.39 -9.83
CA ASN A 153 14.18 8.38 -9.56
C ASN A 153 13.66 7.24 -8.68
N HIS A 154 13.00 7.54 -7.56
CA HIS A 154 12.50 6.48 -6.67
C HIS A 154 11.37 5.66 -7.29
N THR A 155 10.54 6.27 -8.15
CA THR A 155 9.50 5.55 -8.91
C THR A 155 10.13 4.59 -9.90
N LEU A 156 11.08 5.06 -10.72
CA LEU A 156 11.76 4.22 -11.71
C LEU A 156 12.56 3.08 -11.06
N LEU A 157 13.31 3.36 -9.98
CA LEU A 157 14.02 2.32 -9.23
C LEU A 157 13.06 1.29 -8.61
N SER A 158 11.88 1.72 -8.18
CA SER A 158 10.85 0.81 -7.67
C SER A 158 10.31 -0.08 -8.79
N ILE A 159 10.03 0.49 -9.97
CA ILE A 159 9.58 -0.25 -11.15
C ILE A 159 10.64 -1.27 -11.58
N GLU A 160 11.91 -0.89 -11.70
CA GLU A 160 13.00 -1.82 -12.04
C GLU A 160 13.09 -2.98 -11.03
N ALA A 161 12.88 -2.71 -9.74
CA ALA A 161 12.89 -3.74 -8.70
C ALA A 161 11.73 -4.75 -8.85
N LEU A 162 10.55 -4.28 -9.28
CA LEU A 162 9.39 -5.12 -9.60
C LEU A 162 9.66 -5.99 -10.83
N GLU A 163 10.14 -5.38 -11.91
CA GLU A 163 10.46 -6.07 -13.17
C GLU A 163 11.51 -7.17 -12.96
N LYS A 164 12.55 -6.87 -12.18
CA LYS A 164 13.61 -7.85 -11.85
C LYS A 164 13.08 -9.10 -11.15
N ARG A 165 11.91 -9.01 -10.50
CA ARG A 165 11.23 -10.12 -9.83
C ARG A 165 9.98 -10.60 -10.57
N ALA A 166 9.77 -10.16 -11.81
CA ALA A 166 8.60 -10.45 -12.62
C ALA A 166 7.27 -10.12 -11.91
N ILE A 167 7.26 -9.09 -11.06
CA ILE A 167 6.06 -8.60 -10.39
C ILE A 167 5.35 -7.62 -11.31
N SER A 168 4.06 -7.87 -11.58
CA SER A 168 3.24 -6.98 -12.40
C SER A 168 3.01 -5.65 -11.69
N LEU A 169 3.35 -4.54 -12.36
CA LEU A 169 2.82 -3.24 -12.00
C LEU A 169 1.38 -3.14 -12.54
N TYR A 170 0.40 -3.02 -11.65
CA TYR A 170 -1.01 -2.82 -12.04
C TYR A 170 -1.33 -1.35 -12.24
N GLY A 171 -0.67 -0.48 -11.50
CA GLY A 171 -0.77 0.95 -11.72
C GLY A 171 0.00 1.80 -10.71
N LEU A 172 -0.07 3.10 -10.96
CA LEU A 172 0.58 4.14 -10.21
C LEU A 172 -0.47 5.11 -9.66
N VAL A 173 -0.40 5.39 -8.37
CA VAL A 173 -1.17 6.44 -7.72
C VAL A 173 -0.24 7.62 -7.47
N TYR A 174 -0.56 8.74 -8.10
CA TYR A 174 0.14 10.00 -7.96
C TYR A 174 -0.52 10.85 -6.87
N ASN A 175 0.17 11.00 -5.74
CA ASN A 175 -0.29 11.79 -4.60
C ASN A 175 0.13 13.26 -4.75
N THR A 176 -0.85 14.16 -4.77
CA THR A 176 -0.64 15.61 -4.92
C THR A 176 -0.41 16.32 -3.57
N TYR A 177 -0.34 15.60 -2.45
CA TYR A 177 -0.16 16.15 -1.11
C TYR A 177 1.09 15.58 -0.38
N PRO A 178 1.86 16.40 0.36
CA PRO A 178 1.75 17.85 0.44
C PRO A 178 2.06 18.50 -0.90
N LYS A 179 1.47 19.67 -1.15
CA LYS A 179 1.68 20.40 -2.40
C LYS A 179 3.18 20.68 -2.56
N ALA A 180 3.77 20.17 -3.62
CA ALA A 180 5.15 20.43 -4.00
C ALA A 180 5.23 21.73 -4.81
N ASP A 181 6.43 22.05 -5.31
CA ASP A 181 6.60 23.09 -6.32
C ASP A 181 5.75 22.75 -7.56
N GLU A 182 4.95 23.70 -8.03
CA GLU A 182 3.95 23.45 -9.09
C GLU A 182 4.58 23.03 -10.42
N LEU A 183 5.76 23.55 -10.75
CA LEU A 183 6.47 23.18 -11.97
C LEU A 183 7.04 21.76 -11.86
N ILE A 184 7.65 21.44 -10.72
CA ILE A 184 8.20 20.09 -10.47
C ILE A 184 7.09 19.05 -10.43
N ASP A 185 5.96 19.35 -9.78
CA ASP A 185 4.81 18.46 -9.67
C ASP A 185 4.21 18.16 -11.05
N ALA A 186 3.94 19.20 -11.85
CA ALA A 186 3.38 19.03 -13.19
C ALA A 186 4.31 18.26 -14.14
N ASP A 187 5.61 18.57 -14.12
CA ASP A 187 6.62 17.86 -14.95
C ASP A 187 6.79 16.40 -14.51
N THR A 188 6.80 16.14 -13.19
CA THR A 188 6.93 14.78 -12.64
C THR A 188 5.71 13.93 -13.00
N GLU A 189 4.50 14.48 -12.90
CA GLU A 189 3.28 13.78 -13.33
C GLU A 189 3.33 13.45 -14.83
N ALA A 190 3.62 14.43 -15.68
CA ALA A 190 3.69 14.25 -17.13
C ALA A 190 4.74 13.21 -17.53
N TYR A 191 5.94 13.32 -16.97
CA TYR A 191 7.03 12.37 -17.23
C TYR A 191 6.64 10.94 -16.88
N LEU A 192 6.03 10.72 -15.71
CA LEU A 192 5.65 9.39 -15.26
C LEU A 192 4.49 8.80 -16.07
N ARG A 193 3.57 9.63 -16.56
CA ARG A 193 2.53 9.19 -17.51
C ARG A 193 3.15 8.70 -18.81
N ASP A 194 4.02 9.50 -19.43
CA ASP A 194 4.70 9.15 -20.68
C ASP A 194 5.55 7.89 -20.53
N TYR A 195 6.24 7.75 -19.38
CA TYR A 195 7.03 6.57 -19.07
C TYR A 195 6.15 5.31 -19.01
N LEU A 196 5.03 5.35 -18.29
CA LEU A 196 4.13 4.21 -18.19
C LEU A 196 3.48 3.87 -19.54
N GLU A 197 3.05 4.84 -20.33
CA GLU A 197 2.50 4.57 -21.67
C GLU A 197 3.50 3.84 -22.58
N LYS A 198 4.79 4.16 -22.46
CA LYS A 198 5.85 3.57 -23.27
C LYS A 198 6.32 2.20 -22.77
N HIS A 199 6.40 2.01 -21.45
CA HIS A 199 7.05 0.85 -20.84
C HIS A 199 6.09 -0.14 -20.17
N HIS A 200 4.93 0.34 -19.71
CA HIS A 200 3.89 -0.42 -19.01
C HIS A 200 2.48 0.00 -19.45
N PRO A 201 2.12 -0.11 -20.74
CA PRO A 201 0.88 0.43 -21.29
C PRO A 201 -0.41 -0.16 -20.66
N GLU A 202 -0.31 -1.33 -20.02
CA GLU A 202 -1.38 -1.96 -19.25
C GLU A 202 -1.57 -1.38 -17.84
N SER A 203 -0.57 -0.67 -17.32
CA SER A 203 -0.62 -0.03 -16.00
C SER A 203 -1.57 1.15 -16.00
N ARG A 204 -2.36 1.26 -14.93
CA ARG A 204 -3.28 2.37 -14.71
C ARG A 204 -2.58 3.55 -14.04
N PHE A 205 -3.05 4.75 -14.30
CA PHE A 205 -2.59 5.96 -13.61
C PHE A 205 -3.77 6.64 -12.90
N TRP A 206 -3.66 6.86 -11.60
CA TRP A 206 -4.63 7.61 -10.81
C TRP A 206 -3.98 8.83 -10.17
N VAL A 207 -4.71 9.94 -10.13
CA VAL A 207 -4.34 11.11 -9.33
C VAL A 207 -5.15 11.04 -8.04
N LEU A 208 -4.47 10.93 -6.91
CA LEU A 208 -5.09 10.96 -5.59
C LEU A 208 -5.38 12.42 -5.24
N PRO A 209 -6.66 12.84 -5.13
CA PRO A 209 -6.98 14.19 -4.70
C PRO A 209 -6.58 14.41 -3.24
N GLN A 210 -6.43 15.67 -2.84
CA GLN A 210 -6.39 16.01 -1.43
C GLN A 210 -7.70 15.54 -0.76
N ILE A 211 -7.56 14.79 0.34
CA ILE A 211 -8.69 14.30 1.13
C ILE A 211 -8.70 15.05 2.45
N ASP A 212 -9.65 15.96 2.59
CA ASP A 212 -9.88 16.65 3.84
C ASP A 212 -10.76 15.76 4.73
N LEU A 213 -10.14 15.24 5.78
CA LEU A 213 -10.84 14.47 6.82
C LEU A 213 -11.53 15.44 7.77
N THR A 214 -12.84 15.28 7.95
CA THR A 214 -13.60 16.03 8.95
C THR A 214 -13.17 15.58 10.34
N ARG A 215 -12.40 16.43 11.02
CA ARG A 215 -12.15 16.31 12.47
C ARG A 215 -13.37 16.71 13.28
#